data_AF-A0A521NM51-F1
#
_entry.id   AF-A0A521NM51-F1
#
_cell.length_a   1.000
_cell.length_b   1.000
_cell.length_c   1.000
_cell.angle_alpha   90.00
_cell.angle_beta   90.00
_cell.angle_gamma   90.00
#
_symmetry.space_group_name_H-M   'P 1'
#
loop_
_entity.id
_entity.type
_entity.pdbx_description
1 polymer ?
#
loop_
_entity_poly.entity_id
_entity_poly.type
_entity_poly.pdbx_seq_one_letter_code
_entity_poly.pdbx_strand_id
1 'polypeptide(L)'
;MPGRCEPRSMISARQKQRSGDAKRRSQEEEDVHRKHVEAQWEIRKIVAGWIAAIAIPIAIAIGGWLINLALKDRDAQTKYIELSVSILSSEPKPFDDYRAMRKWAVDTLEKYSKVPLPALAKSGLENSLQLTGKGLAAEVGVTLTTLDSRRGPGIPIEMSFENLVTDALRSAFSGAPKADFAIITSNSFRGKRIYSPGVKLTREDFLREMPFSNSVVLLSMSGAQLLDAIQEAANQPGAGGIPQVSGLSVKYSEDKSKIKIESLIVGGDLISPEKKYLVATTSFDAAGHVRKFHDAEQVAHTSTGRHIYDVVLLHMYDERSVSPVIEGRIARLKS
;
A
#
# COMPACT_ATOMS: atom_id res chain seq x y z
N MET A 1 9.03 -68.52 129.08
CA MET A 1 7.97 -69.23 128.32
C MET A 1 7.02 -68.17 127.76
N PRO A 2 6.68 -68.12 126.45
CA PRO A 2 7.32 -68.72 125.26
C PRO A 2 8.68 -68.01 124.91
N GLY A 3 9.07 -67.51 123.71
CA GLY A 3 8.41 -67.32 122.38
C GLY A 3 9.34 -66.75 121.28
N ARG A 4 8.81 -66.39 120.09
CA ARG A 4 9.52 -65.79 118.91
C ARG A 4 8.61 -64.93 118.01
N CYS A 5 9.19 -63.97 117.26
CA CYS A 5 9.09 -63.88 115.77
C CYS A 5 9.88 -62.68 115.17
N GLU A 6 10.61 -62.91 114.06
CA GLU A 6 11.10 -61.86 113.15
C GLU A 6 10.01 -61.43 112.14
N PRO A 7 10.20 -60.30 111.42
CA PRO A 7 9.65 -60.18 110.08
C PRO A 7 10.68 -59.77 109.01
N ARG A 8 10.97 -60.70 108.08
CA ARG A 8 11.45 -60.40 106.71
C ARG A 8 10.39 -59.58 105.96
N SER A 9 10.42 -58.24 106.02
CA SER A 9 9.47 -57.40 105.24
C SER A 9 10.10 -56.20 104.49
N MET A 10 11.21 -55.64 104.95
CA MET A 10 11.71 -54.36 104.39
C MET A 10 12.46 -54.44 103.04
N ILE A 11 13.01 -55.59 102.66
CA ILE A 11 13.85 -55.69 101.44
C ILE A 11 12.99 -55.74 100.16
N SER A 12 11.88 -56.48 100.19
CA SER A 12 10.95 -56.65 99.05
C SER A 12 10.31 -55.33 98.61
N ALA A 13 9.88 -54.50 99.56
CA ALA A 13 9.23 -53.21 99.28
C ALA A 13 10.17 -52.24 98.52
N ARG A 14 11.41 -52.08 98.99
CA ARG A 14 12.40 -51.16 98.41
C ARG A 14 12.77 -51.49 96.96
N GLN A 15 12.79 -52.77 96.61
CA GLN A 15 13.17 -53.22 95.26
C GLN A 15 12.02 -53.04 94.26
N LYS A 16 10.77 -53.26 94.70
CA LYS A 16 9.56 -53.04 93.90
C LYS A 16 9.27 -51.55 93.67
N GLN A 17 9.62 -50.70 94.63
CA GLN A 17 9.49 -49.25 94.52
C GLN A 17 10.52 -48.67 93.52
N ARG A 18 11.78 -49.13 93.58
CA ARG A 18 12.83 -48.73 92.63
C ARG A 18 12.55 -49.12 91.17
N SER A 19 11.95 -50.29 90.90
CA SER A 19 11.58 -50.65 89.52
C SER A 19 10.36 -49.86 89.02
N GLY A 20 9.43 -49.49 89.92
CA GLY A 20 8.34 -48.56 89.62
C GLY A 20 8.84 -47.16 89.25
N ASP A 21 9.78 -46.60 90.02
CA ASP A 21 10.35 -45.28 89.75
C ASP A 21 11.20 -45.25 88.48
N ALA A 22 11.99 -46.31 88.21
CA ALA A 22 12.74 -46.42 86.95
C ALA A 22 11.79 -46.47 85.74
N LYS A 23 10.73 -47.27 85.81
CA LYS A 23 9.75 -47.39 84.73
C LYS A 23 8.97 -46.09 84.51
N ARG A 24 8.65 -45.35 85.58
CA ARG A 24 8.06 -44.01 85.50
C ARG A 24 8.98 -43.02 84.79
N ARG A 25 10.28 -42.97 85.14
CA ARG A 25 11.24 -42.08 84.46
C ARG A 25 11.38 -42.40 82.97
N SER A 26 11.46 -43.67 82.59
CA SER A 26 11.52 -44.04 81.17
C SER A 26 10.25 -43.67 80.40
N GLN A 27 9.05 -43.82 81.01
CA GLN A 27 7.81 -43.34 80.39
C GLN A 27 7.75 -41.81 80.30
N GLU A 28 8.27 -41.11 81.30
CA GLU A 28 8.33 -39.64 81.33
C GLU A 28 9.33 -39.09 80.29
N GLU A 29 10.46 -39.76 80.08
CA GLU A 29 11.42 -39.48 79.00
C GLU A 29 10.83 -39.76 77.60
N GLU A 30 10.12 -40.87 77.41
CA GLU A 30 9.41 -41.18 76.15
C GLU A 30 8.30 -40.17 75.85
N ASP A 31 7.52 -39.75 76.86
CA ASP A 31 6.46 -38.75 76.70
C ASP A 31 7.03 -37.35 76.40
N VAL A 32 8.16 -36.97 77.00
CA VAL A 32 8.87 -35.72 76.65
C VAL A 32 9.40 -35.79 75.22
N HIS A 33 9.97 -36.92 74.79
CA HIS A 33 10.44 -37.10 73.42
C HIS A 33 9.28 -37.05 72.41
N ARG A 34 8.17 -37.74 72.70
CA ARG A 34 6.95 -37.73 71.88
C ARG A 34 6.41 -36.30 71.72
N LYS A 35 6.25 -35.56 72.82
CA LYS A 35 5.79 -34.16 72.80
C LYS A 35 6.74 -33.25 72.01
N HIS A 36 8.05 -33.49 72.08
CA HIS A 36 9.02 -32.75 71.27
C HIS A 36 8.85 -33.05 69.77
N VAL A 37 8.68 -34.31 69.39
CA VAL A 37 8.44 -34.72 67.98
C VAL A 37 7.11 -34.19 67.46
N GLU A 38 6.04 -34.22 68.27
CA GLU A 38 4.74 -33.65 67.93
C GLU A 38 4.84 -32.12 67.73
N ALA A 39 5.49 -31.40 68.64
CA ALA A 39 5.73 -29.96 68.50
C ALA A 39 6.56 -29.62 67.25
N GLN A 40 7.59 -30.41 66.92
CA GLN A 40 8.37 -30.26 65.69
C GLN A 40 7.52 -30.48 64.43
N TRP A 41 6.54 -31.39 64.47
CA TRP A 41 5.61 -31.60 63.36
C TRP A 41 4.61 -30.43 63.24
N GLU A 42 4.03 -29.94 64.35
CA GLU A 42 3.16 -28.76 64.28
C GLU A 42 3.90 -27.52 63.75
N ILE A 43 5.14 -27.26 64.18
CA ILE A 43 5.98 -26.18 63.62
C ILE A 43 6.18 -26.36 62.11
N ARG A 44 6.51 -27.58 61.65
CA ARG A 44 6.69 -27.88 60.22
C ARG A 44 5.40 -27.72 59.42
N LYS A 45 4.22 -28.07 59.95
CA LYS A 45 2.92 -27.81 59.30
C LYS A 45 2.67 -26.32 59.15
N ILE A 46 2.90 -25.55 60.20
CA ILE A 46 2.75 -24.08 60.18
C ILE A 46 3.68 -23.48 59.12
N VAL A 47 4.97 -23.83 59.14
CA VAL A 47 5.96 -23.36 58.14
C VAL A 47 5.56 -23.75 56.71
N ALA A 48 5.12 -24.99 56.48
CA ALA A 48 4.63 -25.42 55.17
C ALA A 48 3.39 -24.62 54.72
N GLY A 49 2.47 -24.31 55.63
CA GLY A 49 1.31 -23.46 55.38
C GLY A 49 1.70 -22.03 54.97
N TRP A 50 2.65 -21.40 55.67
CA TRP A 50 3.18 -20.08 55.30
C TRP A 50 3.91 -20.10 53.95
N ILE A 51 4.72 -21.13 53.68
CA ILE A 51 5.40 -21.29 52.39
C ILE A 51 4.38 -21.42 51.26
N ALA A 52 3.33 -22.25 51.42
CA ALA A 52 2.27 -22.40 50.42
C ALA A 52 1.48 -21.09 50.21
N ALA A 53 1.13 -20.39 51.30
CA ALA A 53 0.40 -19.13 51.25
C ALA A 53 1.18 -18.01 50.52
N ILE A 54 2.51 -18.06 50.50
CA ILE A 54 3.38 -17.11 49.78
C ILE A 54 3.68 -17.60 48.35
N ALA A 55 3.97 -18.90 48.18
CA ALA A 55 4.38 -19.47 46.90
C ALA A 55 3.24 -19.51 45.87
N ILE A 56 2.00 -19.77 46.29
CA ILE A 56 0.85 -19.85 45.37
C ILE A 56 0.56 -18.48 44.69
N PRO A 57 0.43 -17.35 45.42
CA PRO A 57 0.31 -16.03 44.80
C PRO A 57 1.49 -15.67 43.88
N ILE A 58 2.71 -16.00 44.27
CA ILE A 58 3.91 -15.74 43.45
C ILE A 58 3.87 -16.56 42.15
N ALA A 59 3.52 -17.84 42.21
CA ALA A 59 3.40 -18.69 41.02
C ALA A 59 2.31 -18.19 40.07
N ILE A 60 1.16 -17.72 40.59
CA ILE A 60 0.09 -17.11 39.79
C ILE A 60 0.57 -15.79 39.16
N ALA A 61 1.27 -14.94 39.91
CA ALA A 61 1.82 -13.69 39.40
C ALA A 61 2.86 -13.91 38.29
N ILE A 62 3.78 -14.86 38.46
CA ILE A 62 4.78 -15.24 37.45
C ILE A 62 4.08 -15.85 36.22
N GLY A 63 3.13 -16.77 36.41
CA GLY A 63 2.37 -17.37 35.31
C GLY A 63 1.58 -16.32 34.51
N GLY A 64 0.89 -15.40 35.20
CA GLY A 64 0.19 -14.29 34.58
C GLY A 64 1.12 -13.33 33.84
N TRP A 65 2.31 -13.04 34.38
CA TRP A 65 3.33 -12.21 33.74
C TRP A 65 3.88 -12.86 32.45
N LEU A 66 4.18 -14.17 32.49
CA LEU A 66 4.63 -14.93 31.31
C LEU A 66 3.57 -15.00 30.21
N ILE A 67 2.30 -15.21 30.58
CA ILE A 67 1.17 -15.17 29.63
C ILE A 67 1.00 -13.76 29.04
N ASN A 68 1.11 -12.71 29.86
CA ASN A 68 1.02 -11.32 29.41
C ASN A 68 2.14 -10.98 28.40
N LEU A 69 3.38 -11.38 28.68
CA LEU A 69 4.50 -11.26 27.73
C LEU A 69 4.20 -11.93 26.38
N ALA A 70 3.67 -13.15 26.39
CA ALA A 70 3.32 -13.87 25.15
C ALA A 70 2.11 -13.28 24.39
N LEU A 71 1.18 -12.62 25.10
CA LEU A 71 0.03 -11.95 24.49
C LEU A 71 0.39 -10.58 23.90
N LYS A 72 1.35 -9.86 24.49
CA LYS A 72 1.76 -8.51 24.10
C LYS A 72 2.18 -8.43 22.63
N ASP A 73 2.87 -9.44 22.11
CA ASP A 73 3.30 -9.49 20.70
C ASP A 73 2.11 -9.67 19.74
N ARG A 74 1.11 -10.48 20.09
CA ARG A 74 -0.11 -10.65 19.28
C ARG A 74 -0.96 -9.39 19.28
N ASP A 75 -1.07 -8.73 20.43
CA ASP A 75 -1.83 -7.50 20.60
C ASP A 75 -1.21 -6.34 19.78
N ALA A 76 0.13 -6.26 19.74
CA ALA A 76 0.84 -5.35 18.83
C ALA A 76 0.60 -5.70 17.35
N GLN A 77 0.66 -6.98 16.97
CA GLN A 77 0.38 -7.42 15.60
C GLN A 77 -1.01 -7.02 15.11
N THR A 78 -2.05 -7.28 15.93
CA THR A 78 -3.44 -6.89 15.60
C THR A 78 -3.54 -5.38 15.39
N LYS A 79 -2.94 -4.56 16.27
CA LYS A 79 -2.94 -3.09 16.16
C LYS A 79 -2.23 -2.59 14.89
N TYR A 80 -1.13 -3.21 14.48
CA TYR A 80 -0.47 -2.88 13.20
C TYR A 80 -1.33 -3.26 11.98
N ILE A 81 -2.04 -4.39 12.02
CA ILE A 81 -2.97 -4.81 10.97
C ILE A 81 -4.16 -3.85 10.89
N GLU A 82 -4.80 -3.53 12.02
CA GLU A 82 -5.91 -2.56 12.11
C GLU A 82 -5.51 -1.17 11.59
N LEU A 83 -4.33 -0.68 11.98
CA LEU A 83 -3.80 0.58 11.48
C LEU A 83 -3.54 0.53 9.96
N SER A 84 -3.01 -0.60 9.45
CA SER A 84 -2.76 -0.80 8.03
C SER A 84 -4.05 -0.82 7.21
N VAL A 85 -5.07 -1.56 7.66
CA VAL A 85 -6.41 -1.56 7.05
C VAL A 85 -7.01 -0.16 7.11
N SER A 86 -6.94 0.54 8.25
CA SER A 86 -7.43 1.91 8.40
C SER A 86 -6.77 2.88 7.41
N ILE A 87 -5.44 2.82 7.25
CA ILE A 87 -4.71 3.63 6.26
C ILE A 87 -5.18 3.35 4.84
N LEU A 88 -5.36 2.08 4.47
CA LEU A 88 -5.75 1.67 3.11
C LEU A 88 -7.24 1.91 2.80
N SER A 89 -8.10 1.84 3.81
CA SER A 89 -9.53 2.19 3.72
C SER A 89 -9.79 3.69 3.84
N SER A 90 -8.82 4.48 4.32
CA SER A 90 -8.93 5.94 4.40
C SER A 90 -8.76 6.62 3.03
N GLU A 91 -9.43 7.76 2.86
CA GLU A 91 -9.30 8.60 1.65
C GLU A 91 -7.85 9.11 1.47
N PRO A 92 -7.33 9.16 0.22
CA PRO A 92 -5.97 9.61 -0.05
C PRO A 92 -5.72 11.08 0.31
N LYS A 93 -4.90 11.30 1.35
CA LYS A 93 -4.47 12.64 1.78
C LYS A 93 -3.37 13.18 0.85
N PRO A 94 -3.44 14.46 0.41
CA PRO A 94 -2.59 14.99 -0.66
C PRO A 94 -1.22 15.50 -0.15
N PHE A 95 -0.48 14.70 0.64
CA PHE A 95 0.84 15.07 1.19
C PHE A 95 1.85 13.92 1.07
N ASP A 96 3.14 14.27 0.97
CA ASP A 96 4.20 13.40 0.42
C ASP A 96 4.41 12.09 1.16
N ASP A 97 4.13 12.07 2.47
CA ASP A 97 4.28 10.89 3.32
C ASP A 97 3.18 9.83 3.06
N TYR A 98 2.07 10.18 2.42
CA TYR A 98 0.92 9.27 2.27
C TYR A 98 1.25 8.02 1.43
N ARG A 99 2.12 8.13 0.41
CA ARG A 99 2.58 6.96 -0.37
C ARG A 99 3.49 6.05 0.45
N ALA A 100 4.36 6.62 1.28
CA ALA A 100 5.22 5.86 2.19
C ALA A 100 4.40 5.15 3.27
N MET A 101 3.40 5.83 3.86
CA MET A 101 2.45 5.25 4.81
C MET A 101 1.61 4.12 4.19
N ARG A 102 1.11 4.28 2.96
CA ARG A 102 0.37 3.21 2.26
C ARG A 102 1.28 2.04 1.92
N LYS A 103 2.51 2.29 1.46
CA LYS A 103 3.51 1.26 1.25
C LYS A 103 3.78 0.46 2.53
N TRP A 104 4.04 1.15 3.63
CA TRP A 104 4.18 0.54 4.96
C TRP A 104 2.97 -0.32 5.34
N ALA A 105 1.75 0.17 5.10
CA ALA A 105 0.53 -0.57 5.39
C ALA A 105 0.39 -1.85 4.55
N VAL A 106 0.72 -1.78 3.25
CA VAL A 106 0.71 -2.94 2.34
C VAL A 106 1.78 -3.95 2.71
N ASP A 107 3.03 -3.51 2.94
CA ASP A 107 4.14 -4.36 3.37
C ASP A 107 3.86 -4.98 4.76
N THR A 108 3.12 -4.29 5.63
CA THR A 108 2.66 -4.81 6.93
C THR A 108 1.58 -5.90 6.79
N LEU A 109 0.59 -5.69 5.92
CA LEU A 109 -0.39 -6.74 5.62
C LEU A 109 0.26 -7.97 4.96
N GLU A 110 1.21 -7.78 4.05
CA GLU A 110 1.95 -8.88 3.42
C GLU A 110 2.77 -9.68 4.44
N LYS A 111 3.44 -9.00 5.39
CA LYS A 111 4.21 -9.64 6.47
C LYS A 111 3.36 -10.54 7.39
N TYR A 112 2.09 -10.19 7.62
CA TYR A 112 1.21 -10.91 8.54
C TYR A 112 0.15 -11.79 7.85
N SER A 113 -0.03 -11.67 6.54
CA SER A 113 -0.93 -12.52 5.77
C SER A 113 -0.30 -13.90 5.49
N LYS A 114 -1.12 -14.95 5.58
CA LYS A 114 -0.74 -16.30 5.11
C LYS A 114 -0.81 -16.46 3.59
N VAL A 115 -1.45 -15.52 2.89
CA VAL A 115 -1.63 -15.52 1.44
C VAL A 115 -1.02 -14.24 0.89
N PRO A 116 -0.01 -14.31 0.01
CA PRO A 116 0.61 -13.11 -0.55
C PRO A 116 -0.38 -12.37 -1.45
N LEU A 117 -0.30 -11.03 -1.44
CA LEU A 117 -1.11 -10.19 -2.31
C LEU A 117 -0.59 -10.29 -3.76
N PRO A 118 -1.46 -10.45 -4.78
CA PRO A 118 -1.04 -10.39 -6.17
C PRO A 118 -0.35 -9.06 -6.49
N ALA A 119 0.69 -9.07 -7.31
CA ALA A 119 1.50 -7.87 -7.61
C ALA A 119 0.66 -6.68 -8.12
N LEU A 120 -0.38 -6.93 -8.92
CA LEU A 120 -1.32 -5.90 -9.36
C LEU A 120 -2.16 -5.32 -8.22
N ALA A 121 -2.62 -6.15 -7.28
CA ALA A 121 -3.33 -5.70 -6.09
C ALA A 121 -2.41 -4.91 -5.15
N LYS A 122 -1.13 -5.31 -5.04
CA LYS A 122 -0.11 -4.56 -4.29
C LYS A 122 0.06 -3.15 -4.84
N SER A 123 0.35 -3.03 -6.14
CA SER A 123 0.48 -1.74 -6.83
C SER A 123 -0.81 -0.90 -6.75
N GLY A 124 -1.98 -1.54 -6.88
CA GLY A 124 -3.27 -0.90 -6.72
C GLY A 124 -3.50 -0.34 -5.31
N LEU A 125 -3.12 -1.05 -4.24
CA LEU A 125 -3.26 -0.55 -2.87
C LEU A 125 -2.27 0.57 -2.54
N GLU A 126 -1.01 0.44 -2.95
CA GLU A 126 0.03 1.47 -2.78
C GLU A 126 -0.32 2.79 -3.51
N ASN A 127 -0.95 2.70 -4.70
CA ASN A 127 -1.18 3.85 -5.59
C ASN A 127 -2.65 4.27 -5.77
N SER A 128 -3.65 3.58 -5.18
CA SER A 128 -5.07 3.88 -5.44
C SER A 128 -5.52 5.22 -4.87
N LEU A 129 -5.79 6.15 -5.79
CA LEU A 129 -6.52 7.37 -5.51
C LEU A 129 -8.03 7.07 -5.52
N GLN A 130 -8.56 6.39 -4.48
CA GLN A 130 -10.00 6.14 -4.40
C GLN A 130 -10.79 7.47 -4.37
N LEU A 131 -11.60 7.70 -5.40
CA LEU A 131 -12.36 8.92 -5.61
C LEU A 131 -13.76 8.82 -4.98
N THR A 132 -13.85 9.14 -3.70
CA THR A 132 -15.14 9.44 -3.06
C THR A 132 -15.57 10.89 -3.38
N GLY A 133 -16.84 11.23 -3.11
CA GLY A 133 -17.37 12.57 -3.38
C GLY A 133 -16.63 13.72 -2.68
N LYS A 134 -16.00 13.48 -1.51
CA LYS A 134 -15.11 14.46 -0.88
C LYS A 134 -13.72 14.51 -1.52
N GLY A 135 -13.21 13.36 -1.95
CA GLY A 135 -11.93 13.26 -2.67
C GLY A 135 -11.91 13.93 -4.04
N LEU A 136 -13.07 14.15 -4.69
CA LEU A 136 -13.19 14.83 -5.99
C LEU A 136 -12.95 16.36 -5.91
N ALA A 137 -13.35 17.01 -4.82
CA ALA A 137 -13.10 18.43 -4.62
C ALA A 137 -11.64 18.75 -4.22
N ALA A 138 -10.80 17.73 -4.04
CA ALA A 138 -9.40 17.92 -3.65
C ALA A 138 -8.61 18.63 -4.76
N GLU A 139 -7.90 19.69 -4.37
CA GLU A 139 -6.95 20.42 -5.21
C GLU A 139 -5.75 19.51 -5.52
N VAL A 140 -5.27 19.50 -6.76
CA VAL A 140 -4.12 18.68 -7.21
C VAL A 140 -2.95 19.49 -7.74
N GLY A 141 -3.18 20.76 -8.08
CA GLY A 141 -2.13 21.69 -8.51
C GLY A 141 -2.73 22.98 -9.09
N VAL A 142 -1.88 23.85 -9.62
CA VAL A 142 -2.27 25.12 -10.27
C VAL A 142 -1.76 25.16 -11.70
N THR A 143 -2.55 25.71 -12.61
CA THR A 143 -2.04 26.09 -13.95
C THR A 143 -1.55 27.54 -13.93
N LEU A 144 -0.32 27.79 -14.38
CA LEU A 144 0.24 29.15 -14.53
C LEU A 144 -0.05 29.74 -15.91
N THR A 145 -0.45 28.90 -16.86
CA THR A 145 -0.89 29.28 -18.22
C THR A 145 -2.36 28.92 -18.42
N THR A 146 -2.93 29.33 -19.55
CA THR A 146 -4.29 28.94 -19.93
C THR A 146 -4.33 27.49 -20.40
N LEU A 147 -5.13 26.64 -19.74
CA LEU A 147 -5.48 25.32 -20.28
C LEU A 147 -6.76 25.44 -21.11
N ASP A 148 -6.69 25.08 -22.39
CA ASP A 148 -7.86 25.03 -23.28
C ASP A 148 -8.09 23.59 -23.74
N SER A 149 -9.32 23.10 -23.57
CA SER A 149 -9.84 21.81 -24.05
C SER A 149 -11.06 22.00 -24.97
N ARG A 150 -11.39 23.24 -25.34
CA ARG A 150 -12.53 23.55 -26.22
C ARG A 150 -12.30 23.04 -27.64
N ARG A 151 -13.34 22.45 -28.21
CA ARG A 151 -13.38 22.10 -29.63
C ARG A 151 -14.21 23.11 -30.40
N GLY A 152 -13.55 23.88 -31.25
CA GLY A 152 -14.21 24.67 -32.27
C GLY A 152 -14.76 23.78 -33.40
N PRO A 153 -15.61 24.35 -34.28
CA PRO A 153 -15.96 23.71 -35.54
C PRO A 153 -14.73 23.69 -36.46
N GLY A 154 -14.32 22.50 -36.92
CA GLY A 154 -13.19 22.33 -37.83
C GLY A 154 -12.27 21.18 -37.41
N ILE A 155 -11.08 21.13 -38.03
CA ILE A 155 -10.06 20.12 -37.73
C ILE A 155 -9.42 20.43 -36.37
N PRO A 156 -9.36 19.44 -35.44
CA PRO A 156 -8.72 19.63 -34.15
C PRO A 156 -7.25 20.01 -34.27
N ILE A 157 -6.91 21.08 -33.56
CA ILE A 157 -5.57 21.63 -33.41
C ILE A 157 -4.94 21.13 -32.11
N GLU A 158 -3.65 21.40 -31.95
CA GLU A 158 -2.94 21.27 -30.68
C GLU A 158 -3.69 22.03 -29.56
N MET A 159 -3.84 21.42 -28.39
CA MET A 159 -4.58 21.98 -27.25
C MET A 159 -3.73 21.92 -25.98
N SER A 160 -3.64 23.01 -25.21
CA SER A 160 -2.73 23.09 -24.06
C SER A 160 -3.12 22.16 -22.91
N PHE A 161 -4.41 21.83 -22.74
CA PHE A 161 -4.83 20.79 -21.81
C PHE A 161 -4.38 19.39 -22.27
N GLU A 162 -4.48 19.12 -23.57
CA GLU A 162 -4.15 17.79 -24.13
C GLU A 162 -2.62 17.59 -24.24
N ASN A 163 -1.84 18.69 -24.35
CA ASN A 163 -0.38 18.72 -24.18
C ASN A 163 0.03 18.29 -22.76
N LEU A 164 -0.56 18.87 -21.71
CA LEU A 164 -0.31 18.47 -20.31
C LEU A 164 -0.55 16.98 -20.08
N VAL A 165 -1.64 16.45 -20.63
CA VAL A 165 -1.97 15.03 -20.46
C VAL A 165 -0.97 14.14 -21.20
N THR A 166 -0.58 14.48 -22.42
CA THR A 166 0.43 13.71 -23.16
C THR A 166 1.82 13.79 -22.52
N ASP A 167 2.17 14.92 -21.90
CA ASP A 167 3.40 15.05 -21.11
C ASP A 167 3.38 14.14 -19.88
N ALA A 168 2.25 14.06 -19.16
CA ALA A 168 2.07 13.12 -18.06
C ALA A 168 2.14 11.64 -18.51
N LEU A 169 1.52 11.28 -19.64
CA LEU A 169 1.64 9.93 -20.21
C LEU A 169 3.10 9.57 -20.51
N ARG A 170 3.86 10.50 -21.08
CA ARG A 170 5.28 10.31 -21.39
C ARG A 170 6.13 10.20 -20.11
N SER A 171 5.85 11.03 -19.09
CA SER A 171 6.59 11.03 -17.83
C SER A 171 6.40 9.74 -17.02
N ALA A 172 5.24 9.06 -17.15
CA ALA A 172 4.98 7.75 -16.56
C ALA A 172 5.98 6.67 -16.98
N PHE A 173 6.62 6.83 -18.15
CA PHE A 173 7.68 5.97 -18.68
C PHE A 173 9.00 6.75 -18.80
N SER A 174 9.36 7.50 -17.75
CA SER A 174 10.67 8.16 -17.62
C SER A 174 11.80 7.21 -17.20
N GLY A 175 11.46 6.11 -16.51
CA GLY A 175 12.36 5.01 -16.15
C GLY A 175 12.62 4.02 -17.30
N ALA A 176 13.03 2.80 -16.98
CA ALA A 176 13.21 1.72 -17.97
C ALA A 176 11.99 0.76 -17.96
N PRO A 177 11.37 0.44 -19.11
CA PRO A 177 11.63 0.98 -20.45
C PRO A 177 11.12 2.43 -20.60
N LYS A 178 11.90 3.26 -21.32
CA LYS A 178 11.61 4.69 -21.49
C LYS A 178 10.76 4.92 -22.73
N ALA A 179 9.71 5.74 -22.63
CA ALA A 179 8.97 6.18 -23.82
C ALA A 179 9.77 7.23 -24.60
N ASP A 180 9.86 7.05 -25.93
CA ASP A 180 10.40 8.06 -26.83
C ASP A 180 9.47 9.28 -26.84
N PHE A 181 8.16 9.03 -26.99
CA PHE A 181 7.08 10.01 -27.04
C PHE A 181 5.75 9.41 -26.56
N ALA A 182 4.74 10.27 -26.35
CA ALA A 182 3.37 9.84 -26.08
C ALA A 182 2.43 10.25 -27.22
N ILE A 183 1.38 9.44 -27.43
CA ILE A 183 0.27 9.70 -28.36
C ILE A 183 -1.04 9.31 -27.68
N ILE A 184 -2.07 10.13 -27.82
CA ILE A 184 -3.45 9.81 -27.42
C ILE A 184 -4.43 10.30 -28.48
N THR A 185 -5.45 9.50 -28.82
CA THR A 185 -6.51 9.99 -29.70
C THR A 185 -7.27 11.13 -29.03
N SER A 186 -7.51 12.20 -29.79
CA SER A 186 -8.18 13.38 -29.28
C SER A 186 -9.59 13.04 -28.78
N ASN A 187 -10.28 12.04 -29.31
CA ASN A 187 -11.57 11.60 -28.74
C ASN A 187 -11.49 10.98 -27.33
N SER A 188 -10.36 11.04 -26.63
CA SER A 188 -10.27 10.78 -25.17
C SER A 188 -10.80 11.93 -24.29
N PHE A 189 -10.86 13.18 -24.78
CA PHE A 189 -11.17 14.38 -23.96
C PHE A 189 -12.60 14.91 -24.11
N ARG A 190 -13.18 15.48 -23.03
CA ARG A 190 -14.62 15.82 -22.92
C ARG A 190 -14.97 17.17 -22.32
N GLY A 191 -14.10 17.86 -21.59
CA GLY A 191 -14.53 18.98 -20.73
C GLY A 191 -14.87 20.26 -21.48
N LYS A 192 -14.32 20.48 -22.69
CA LYS A 192 -14.66 21.60 -23.59
C LYS A 192 -14.59 22.97 -22.90
N ARG A 193 -13.54 23.19 -22.11
CA ARG A 193 -13.43 24.27 -21.12
C ARG A 193 -12.13 25.05 -21.27
N ILE A 194 -12.11 26.25 -20.70
CA ILE A 194 -10.90 27.02 -20.43
C ILE A 194 -10.67 27.06 -18.92
N TYR A 195 -9.43 26.81 -18.49
CA TYR A 195 -8.94 27.10 -17.15
C TYR A 195 -7.97 28.28 -17.26
N SER A 196 -8.29 29.38 -16.57
CA SER A 196 -7.46 30.59 -16.58
C SER A 196 -6.17 30.39 -15.78
N PRO A 197 -5.10 31.16 -16.06
CA PRO A 197 -3.92 31.24 -15.22
C PRO A 197 -4.27 31.49 -13.74
N GLY A 198 -3.57 30.81 -12.83
CA GLY A 198 -3.78 30.88 -11.39
C GLY A 198 -4.97 30.06 -10.86
N VAL A 199 -5.76 29.43 -11.73
CA VAL A 199 -6.84 28.52 -11.29
C VAL A 199 -6.24 27.25 -10.70
N LYS A 200 -6.73 26.88 -9.52
CA LYS A 200 -6.48 25.58 -8.91
C LYS A 200 -7.28 24.52 -9.62
N LEU A 201 -6.61 23.45 -10.05
CA LEU A 201 -7.24 22.30 -10.69
C LEU A 201 -7.63 21.29 -9.62
N THR A 202 -8.83 20.71 -9.75
CA THR A 202 -9.35 19.69 -8.83
C THR A 202 -9.34 18.30 -9.45
N ARG A 203 -9.46 17.28 -8.59
CA ARG A 203 -9.74 15.90 -9.02
C ARG A 203 -10.99 15.79 -9.90
N GLU A 204 -12.04 16.58 -9.62
CA GLU A 204 -13.27 16.62 -10.42
C GLU A 204 -13.03 17.16 -11.84
N ASP A 205 -12.17 18.18 -12.00
CA ASP A 205 -11.88 18.77 -13.31
C ASP A 205 -11.23 17.76 -14.26
N PHE A 206 -10.23 17.02 -13.80
CA PHE A 206 -9.61 15.95 -14.60
C PHE A 206 -10.58 14.80 -14.92
N LEU A 207 -11.54 14.50 -14.03
CA LEU A 207 -12.53 13.45 -14.26
C LEU A 207 -13.58 13.89 -15.29
N ARG A 208 -13.94 15.17 -15.27
CA ARG A 208 -14.83 15.80 -16.26
C ARG A 208 -14.17 15.90 -17.64
N GLU A 209 -12.87 16.16 -17.67
CA GLU A 209 -12.07 16.21 -18.90
C GLU A 209 -11.82 14.82 -19.49
N MET A 210 -11.53 13.82 -18.67
CA MET A 210 -11.20 12.45 -19.09
C MET A 210 -12.02 11.41 -18.28
N PRO A 211 -13.31 11.24 -18.57
CA PRO A 211 -14.20 10.36 -17.79
C PRO A 211 -14.00 8.86 -18.06
N PHE A 212 -12.89 8.46 -18.68
CA PHE A 212 -12.63 7.10 -19.12
C PHE A 212 -11.60 6.41 -18.22
N SER A 213 -11.94 5.21 -17.74
CA SER A 213 -11.06 4.38 -16.90
C SER A 213 -9.98 3.64 -17.72
N ASN A 214 -9.44 4.29 -18.75
CA ASN A 214 -8.41 3.72 -19.63
C ASN A 214 -7.10 3.57 -18.85
N SER A 215 -6.37 2.46 -19.00
CA SER A 215 -5.04 2.33 -18.43
C SER A 215 -3.96 2.92 -19.35
N VAL A 216 -2.81 3.28 -18.80
CA VAL A 216 -1.65 3.76 -19.57
C VAL A 216 -0.71 2.60 -19.89
N VAL A 217 -0.38 2.45 -21.17
CA VAL A 217 0.36 1.32 -21.77
C VAL A 217 1.49 1.81 -22.69
N LEU A 218 2.45 0.94 -23.00
CA LEU A 218 3.57 1.22 -23.92
C LEU A 218 3.51 0.30 -25.15
N LEU A 219 3.56 0.89 -26.35
CA LEU A 219 3.57 0.17 -27.62
C LEU A 219 4.96 0.22 -28.28
N SER A 220 5.31 -0.84 -29.01
CA SER A 220 6.50 -0.94 -29.88
C SER A 220 6.08 -0.86 -31.35
N MET A 221 6.17 0.34 -31.92
CA MET A 221 5.69 0.64 -33.27
C MET A 221 6.85 1.05 -34.18
N SER A 222 6.85 0.61 -35.45
CA SER A 222 7.80 1.14 -36.43
C SER A 222 7.39 2.54 -36.89
N GLY A 223 8.34 3.33 -37.40
CA GLY A 223 8.04 4.65 -37.98
C GLY A 223 6.95 4.60 -39.06
N ALA A 224 6.91 3.53 -39.86
CA ALA A 224 5.86 3.28 -40.84
C ALA A 224 4.48 3.01 -40.19
N GLN A 225 4.43 2.15 -39.16
CA GLN A 225 3.20 1.89 -38.40
C GLN A 225 2.64 3.17 -37.76
N LEU A 226 3.52 4.06 -37.29
CA LEU A 226 3.16 5.32 -36.65
C LEU A 226 2.60 6.34 -37.63
N LEU A 227 3.23 6.48 -38.81
CA LEU A 227 2.73 7.33 -39.87
C LEU A 227 1.33 6.88 -40.30
N ASP A 228 1.14 5.58 -40.55
CA ASP A 228 -0.16 4.98 -40.88
C ASP A 228 -1.21 5.23 -39.79
N ALA A 229 -0.86 5.02 -38.51
CA ALA A 229 -1.80 5.15 -37.41
C ALA A 229 -2.26 6.59 -37.16
N ILE A 230 -1.34 7.56 -37.23
CA ILE A 230 -1.68 8.98 -37.14
C ILE A 230 -2.48 9.41 -38.38
N GLN A 231 -2.14 8.91 -39.57
CA GLN A 231 -2.84 9.20 -40.83
C GLN A 231 -4.27 8.63 -40.89
N GLU A 232 -4.50 7.45 -40.31
CA GLU A 232 -5.81 6.82 -40.11
C GLU A 232 -6.64 7.65 -39.11
N ALA A 233 -6.12 7.86 -37.89
CA ALA A 233 -6.78 8.65 -36.85
C ALA A 233 -7.20 10.05 -37.33
N ALA A 234 -6.31 10.72 -38.06
CA ALA A 234 -6.51 12.05 -38.61
C ALA A 234 -7.76 12.19 -39.52
N ASN A 235 -8.18 11.10 -40.17
CA ASN A 235 -9.33 11.11 -41.10
C ASN A 235 -10.49 10.23 -40.64
N GLN A 236 -10.32 9.45 -39.56
CA GLN A 236 -11.34 8.56 -39.05
C GLN A 236 -12.49 9.36 -38.39
N PRO A 237 -13.74 9.21 -38.86
CA PRO A 237 -14.89 9.82 -38.20
C PRO A 237 -14.98 9.39 -36.73
N GLY A 238 -15.09 10.37 -35.83
CA GLY A 238 -15.19 10.13 -34.40
C GLY A 238 -13.86 9.97 -33.64
N ALA A 239 -12.71 9.77 -34.32
CA ALA A 239 -11.39 9.71 -33.66
C ALA A 239 -10.91 11.07 -33.12
N GLY A 240 -11.47 12.16 -33.64
CA GLY A 240 -11.14 13.53 -33.21
C GLY A 240 -9.95 14.15 -33.94
N GLY A 241 -9.71 13.76 -35.20
CA GLY A 241 -8.65 14.35 -36.01
C GLY A 241 -7.26 13.87 -35.60
N ILE A 242 -6.25 14.72 -35.76
CA ILE A 242 -4.86 14.38 -35.45
C ILE A 242 -4.75 14.05 -33.95
N PRO A 243 -4.19 12.89 -33.57
CA PRO A 243 -3.87 12.57 -32.17
C PRO A 243 -2.97 13.61 -31.52
N GLN A 244 -3.15 13.82 -30.22
CA GLN A 244 -2.31 14.71 -29.42
C GLN A 244 -1.01 14.00 -29.03
N VAL A 245 0.06 14.76 -28.87
CA VAL A 245 1.42 14.20 -28.77
C VAL A 245 2.30 14.91 -27.75
N SER A 246 3.28 14.19 -27.20
CA SER A 246 4.39 14.75 -26.40
C SER A 246 5.70 14.13 -26.83
N GLY A 247 6.74 14.94 -27.07
CA GLY A 247 8.05 14.46 -27.56
C GLY A 247 8.11 14.11 -29.05
N LEU A 248 6.99 14.24 -29.75
CA LEU A 248 6.83 14.08 -31.20
C LEU A 248 6.30 15.40 -31.77
N SER A 249 6.69 15.74 -33.00
CA SER A 249 6.07 16.81 -33.77
C SER A 249 5.49 16.26 -35.08
N VAL A 250 4.24 16.62 -35.37
CA VAL A 250 3.46 16.23 -36.54
C VAL A 250 3.34 17.44 -37.46
N LYS A 251 3.81 17.30 -38.72
CA LYS A 251 3.53 18.27 -39.77
C LYS A 251 2.50 17.69 -40.74
N TYR A 252 1.48 18.48 -41.07
CA TYR A 252 0.37 18.01 -41.90
C TYR A 252 -0.02 19.03 -42.97
N SER A 253 -0.64 18.55 -44.05
CA SER A 253 -1.39 19.36 -45.01
C SER A 253 -2.86 18.97 -44.98
N GLU A 254 -3.73 19.83 -45.53
CA GLU A 254 -5.17 19.60 -45.59
C GLU A 254 -5.71 20.10 -46.94
N ASP A 255 -6.37 19.22 -47.69
CA ASP A 255 -7.19 19.52 -48.89
C ASP A 255 -8.61 19.02 -48.66
N LYS A 256 -9.62 19.88 -48.88
CA LYS A 256 -11.07 19.57 -48.75
C LYS A 256 -11.41 18.77 -47.48
N SER A 257 -10.96 19.26 -46.32
CA SER A 257 -11.15 18.64 -45.01
C SER A 257 -10.49 17.26 -44.81
N LYS A 258 -9.67 16.79 -45.76
CA LYS A 258 -8.88 15.57 -45.66
C LYS A 258 -7.46 15.91 -45.21
N ILE A 259 -7.01 15.28 -44.13
CA ILE A 259 -5.68 15.50 -43.56
C ILE A 259 -4.68 14.56 -44.21
N LYS A 260 -3.52 15.08 -44.61
CA LYS A 260 -2.35 14.29 -44.99
C LYS A 260 -1.21 14.57 -44.02
N ILE A 261 -0.66 13.52 -43.41
CA ILE A 261 0.50 13.62 -42.54
C ILE A 261 1.74 13.65 -43.43
N GLU A 262 2.51 14.74 -43.34
CA GLU A 262 3.65 15.02 -44.21
C GLU A 262 4.97 14.58 -43.57
N SER A 263 5.10 14.78 -42.26
CA SER A 263 6.25 14.25 -41.51
C SER A 263 5.97 14.10 -40.02
N LEU A 264 6.71 13.17 -39.41
CA LEU A 264 6.81 12.97 -37.97
C LEU A 264 8.26 13.21 -37.57
N ILE A 265 8.48 14.02 -36.54
CA ILE A 265 9.79 14.46 -36.07
C ILE A 265 9.93 14.12 -34.59
N VAL A 266 10.96 13.37 -34.21
CA VAL A 266 11.24 12.92 -32.83
C VAL A 266 12.66 13.32 -32.45
N GLY A 267 12.83 14.05 -31.35
CA GLY A 267 14.14 14.55 -30.91
C GLY A 267 14.81 15.56 -31.86
N GLY A 268 14.09 16.06 -32.87
CA GLY A 268 14.63 16.93 -33.93
C GLY A 268 14.81 16.23 -35.28
N ASP A 269 14.89 14.89 -35.28
CA ASP A 269 15.10 14.08 -36.48
C ASP A 269 13.79 13.55 -37.07
N LEU A 270 13.75 13.34 -38.39
CA LEU A 270 12.64 12.66 -39.07
C LEU A 270 12.56 11.19 -38.61
N ILE A 271 11.34 10.69 -38.43
CA ILE A 271 11.11 9.30 -38.03
C ILE A 271 11.64 8.34 -39.13
N SER A 272 12.46 7.36 -38.73
CA SER A 272 12.93 6.32 -39.65
C SER A 272 11.85 5.25 -39.79
N PRO A 273 11.37 4.91 -41.01
CA PRO A 273 10.25 3.99 -41.20
C PRO A 273 10.43 2.61 -40.53
N GLU A 274 11.65 2.07 -40.59
CA GLU A 274 11.98 0.73 -40.07
C GLU A 274 12.36 0.71 -38.58
N LYS A 275 12.70 1.86 -37.99
CA LYS A 275 13.09 1.91 -36.57
C LYS A 275 11.86 1.70 -35.70
N LYS A 276 11.98 0.84 -34.68
CA LYS A 276 11.00 0.70 -33.60
C LYS A 276 11.15 1.84 -32.59
N TYR A 277 10.01 2.34 -32.11
CA TYR A 277 9.88 3.40 -31.11
C TYR A 277 8.93 2.94 -29.99
N LEU A 278 9.20 3.41 -28.78
CA LEU A 278 8.40 3.14 -27.58
C LEU A 278 7.42 4.27 -27.33
N VAL A 279 6.12 3.97 -27.43
CA VAL A 279 5.06 4.97 -27.48
C VAL A 279 4.10 4.82 -26.31
N ALA A 280 4.06 5.82 -25.44
CA ALA A 280 3.13 5.87 -24.33
C ALA A 280 1.73 6.26 -24.83
N THR A 281 0.73 5.45 -24.53
CA THR A 281 -0.65 5.66 -25.01
C THR A 281 -1.67 5.04 -24.05
N THR A 282 -2.96 5.04 -24.43
CA THR A 282 -4.03 4.45 -23.62
C THR A 282 -4.38 3.03 -24.07
N SER A 283 -4.94 2.24 -23.16
CA SER A 283 -5.51 0.93 -23.47
C SER A 283 -6.68 0.98 -24.47
N PHE A 284 -7.30 2.16 -24.66
CA PHE A 284 -8.35 2.36 -25.66
C PHE A 284 -7.77 2.49 -27.08
N ASP A 285 -6.69 3.25 -27.22
CA ASP A 285 -5.94 3.37 -28.47
C ASP A 285 -5.34 2.01 -28.85
N ALA A 286 -4.66 1.36 -27.90
CA ALA A 286 -4.05 0.05 -28.07
C ALA A 286 -5.05 -1.10 -28.31
N ALA A 287 -6.33 -0.92 -27.96
CA ALA A 287 -7.40 -1.87 -28.27
C ALA A 287 -7.94 -1.74 -29.70
N GLY A 288 -7.43 -0.80 -30.50
CA GLY A 288 -7.75 -0.71 -31.93
C GLY A 288 -8.93 0.18 -32.27
N HIS A 289 -9.23 1.19 -31.45
CA HIS A 289 -10.19 2.22 -31.87
C HIS A 289 -9.78 2.87 -33.20
N VAL A 290 -8.47 3.05 -33.41
CA VAL A 290 -7.84 3.28 -34.70
C VAL A 290 -7.03 2.02 -35.02
N ARG A 291 -7.30 1.35 -36.14
CA ARG A 291 -6.92 -0.06 -36.34
C ARG A 291 -5.42 -0.28 -36.25
N LYS A 292 -4.63 0.61 -36.83
CA LYS A 292 -3.15 0.51 -36.87
C LYS A 292 -2.46 0.58 -35.50
N PHE A 293 -3.14 1.02 -34.42
CA PHE A 293 -2.61 0.91 -33.05
C PHE A 293 -2.83 -0.49 -32.44
N HIS A 294 -3.83 -1.26 -32.88
CA HIS A 294 -4.01 -2.67 -32.47
C HIS A 294 -3.02 -3.58 -33.20
N ASP A 295 -2.61 -3.24 -34.42
CA ASP A 295 -1.55 -3.93 -35.17
C ASP A 295 -0.14 -3.70 -34.55
N ALA A 296 -0.04 -2.93 -33.46
CA ALA A 296 1.20 -2.70 -32.73
C ALA A 296 1.48 -3.81 -31.70
N GLU A 297 2.76 -4.11 -31.52
CA GLU A 297 3.20 -4.96 -30.42
C GLU A 297 3.07 -4.19 -29.09
N GLN A 298 2.20 -4.64 -28.18
CA GLN A 298 2.22 -4.16 -26.80
C GLN A 298 3.47 -4.70 -26.11
N VAL A 299 4.30 -3.84 -25.52
CA VAL A 299 5.51 -4.29 -24.84
C VAL A 299 5.08 -5.04 -23.57
N ALA A 300 5.43 -6.32 -23.48
CA ALA A 300 4.96 -7.19 -22.41
C ALA A 300 5.24 -6.59 -21.02
N HIS A 301 4.24 -6.69 -20.12
CA HIS A 301 4.30 -6.17 -18.74
C HIS A 301 4.48 -4.65 -18.57
N THR A 302 4.28 -3.84 -19.62
CA THR A 302 4.40 -2.36 -19.55
C THR A 302 3.08 -1.60 -19.37
N SER A 303 1.95 -2.29 -19.20
CA SER A 303 0.78 -1.64 -18.60
C SER A 303 1.18 -1.20 -17.20
N THR A 304 1.10 0.11 -16.95
CA THR A 304 1.42 0.71 -15.63
C THR A 304 0.53 0.16 -14.50
N GLY A 305 -0.58 -0.51 -14.84
CA GLY A 305 -1.66 -0.85 -13.92
C GLY A 305 -2.42 0.36 -13.39
N ARG A 306 -2.13 1.56 -13.90
CA ARG A 306 -2.71 2.84 -13.49
C ARG A 306 -3.64 3.36 -14.57
N HIS A 307 -4.71 4.04 -14.16
CA HIS A 307 -5.57 4.74 -15.10
C HIS A 307 -4.89 6.04 -15.57
N ILE A 308 -5.24 6.49 -16.78
CA ILE A 308 -4.79 7.79 -17.34
C ILE A 308 -4.99 8.94 -16.35
N TYR A 309 -6.13 8.92 -15.68
CA TYR A 309 -6.48 9.85 -14.62
C TYR A 309 -5.44 9.87 -13.48
N ASP A 310 -5.08 8.71 -12.93
CA ASP A 310 -4.08 8.61 -11.86
C ASP A 310 -2.70 9.10 -12.31
N VAL A 311 -2.31 8.77 -13.55
CA VAL A 311 -1.04 9.22 -14.13
C VAL A 311 -0.97 10.74 -14.24
N VAL A 312 -2.04 11.39 -14.72
CA VAL A 312 -2.11 12.85 -14.82
C VAL A 312 -2.15 13.50 -13.43
N LEU A 313 -2.90 12.93 -12.48
CA LEU A 313 -2.91 13.44 -11.11
C LEU A 313 -1.55 13.32 -10.42
N LEU A 314 -0.82 12.22 -10.63
CA LEU A 314 0.53 12.05 -10.08
C LEU A 314 1.51 13.04 -10.71
N HIS A 315 1.44 13.27 -12.02
CA HIS A 315 2.27 14.29 -12.68
C HIS A 315 1.96 15.71 -12.13
N MET A 316 0.69 16.09 -12.01
CA MET A 316 0.27 17.35 -11.39
C MET A 316 0.76 17.49 -9.94
N TYR A 317 0.74 16.38 -9.19
CA TYR A 317 1.18 16.34 -7.81
C TYR A 317 2.70 16.53 -7.66
N ASP A 318 3.48 15.84 -8.49
CA ASP A 318 4.94 15.88 -8.46
C ASP A 318 5.45 17.27 -8.94
N GLU A 319 4.84 17.88 -9.96
CA GLU A 319 5.20 19.21 -10.48
C GLU A 319 4.65 20.38 -9.64
N ARG A 320 3.57 20.17 -8.87
CA ARG A 320 2.77 21.16 -8.08
C ARG A 320 2.10 22.28 -8.89
N SER A 321 2.76 22.78 -9.92
CA SER A 321 2.26 23.80 -10.84
C SER A 321 2.71 23.51 -12.27
N VAL A 322 1.80 23.65 -13.23
CA VAL A 322 2.09 23.36 -14.65
C VAL A 322 1.90 24.59 -15.52
N SER A 323 2.67 24.68 -16.60
CA SER A 323 2.67 25.82 -17.53
C SER A 323 2.59 25.39 -19.01
N PRO A 324 1.74 24.43 -19.41
CA PRO A 324 1.69 23.96 -20.78
C PRO A 324 1.21 25.07 -21.71
N VAL A 325 1.80 25.13 -22.89
CA VAL A 325 1.46 26.09 -23.95
C VAL A 325 1.27 25.34 -25.27
N ILE A 326 0.87 26.06 -26.31
CA ILE A 326 0.92 25.56 -27.69
C ILE A 326 2.36 25.76 -28.18
N GLU A 327 3.04 24.66 -28.50
CA GLU A 327 4.46 24.64 -28.88
C GLU A 327 4.66 24.39 -30.38
N GLY A 328 3.59 24.10 -31.13
CA GLY A 328 3.68 23.72 -32.55
C GLY A 328 4.03 22.24 -32.75
N ARG A 329 3.72 21.41 -31.73
CA ARG A 329 3.73 19.94 -31.78
C ARG A 329 2.87 19.43 -32.93
N ILE A 330 1.74 20.08 -33.22
CA ILE A 330 0.89 19.76 -34.39
C ILE A 330 0.76 21.02 -35.23
N ALA A 331 1.41 21.04 -36.41
CA ALA A 331 1.48 22.24 -37.24
C ALA A 331 1.13 21.96 -38.70
N ARG A 332 0.23 22.79 -39.26
CA ARG A 332 -0.09 22.79 -40.69
C ARG A 332 1.07 23.39 -41.48
N LEU A 333 1.50 22.71 -42.54
CA LEU A 333 2.39 23.30 -43.54
C LEU A 333 1.62 24.35 -44.34
N LYS A 334 2.22 25.53 -44.52
CA LYS A 334 1.68 26.54 -45.43
C LYS A 334 1.87 26.05 -46.86
N SER A 335 0.78 26.05 -47.63
CA SER A 335 0.74 25.90 -49.08
C SER A 335 1.38 27.10 -49.77
#